data_AF-A0A843HRP1-F1
#
_entry.id   AF-A0A843HRP1-F1
#
_cell.length_a   1.000
_cell.length_b   1.000
_cell.length_c   1.000
_cell.angle_alpha   90.00
_cell.angle_beta   90.00
_cell.angle_gamma   90.00
#
_symmetry.space_group_name_H-M   'P 1'
#
loop_
_entity.id
_entity.type
_entity.pdbx_description
1 polymer ?
#
loop_
_entity_poly.entity_id
_entity_poly.type
_entity_poly.pdbx_seq_one_letter_code
_entity_poly.pdbx_strand_id
1 'polypeptide(L)'
;MGKSNLYVGNRYIGDIYSGSDLISQVYKGSDLIYDVYYSGQVLFESSTPGTYTFTPKVKGLYEVIVVGAGGGGAAGADQPKYAYKSIASSGGSGAGVIAYFYLTGGTSYTCMVGAGGAGSGTGMWVLNTGGDGGQSSFASNIVCGGGTGGAAIWTDRGGWHEGYAGTVTTLTGAVSVSMNTSGNNGVVWGGYSGWVIPAASVYGGYGVGGSAYCDGGGGGTSAGGNGYIRISYVRHALIGEMYNSFDSYTPGTYTFTPNISGIYRIRLVGAGGGGSSEYSSESGKRRQAAGGSGGYIEGNVYLTSGVSYSVVVGSGGAKSVLYDDGTATGGNGGNSYIGSIAIAGGGNGGVSTWNGSAIGGTGGTNTTDSSVTIISNKSGSLGQSGSNGQSYGGGSNYGRYGIGGNGNSYTDTRFSNTTDGGNGYVYISFISQN
;
A
#
# COMPACT_ATOMS: atom_id res chain seq x y z
N MET A 1 0.77 -29.43 6.25
CA MET A 1 1.95 -30.23 6.63
C MET A 1 1.76 -30.66 8.08
N GLY A 2 1.76 -31.97 8.35
CA GLY A 2 1.53 -32.50 9.70
C GLY A 2 2.69 -32.19 10.63
N LYS A 3 2.40 -31.96 11.91
CA LYS A 3 3.43 -31.79 12.95
C LYS A 3 4.30 -33.04 13.01
N SER A 4 5.58 -32.94 12.65
CA SER A 4 6.59 -33.91 13.04
C SER A 4 7.03 -33.56 14.46
N ASN A 5 6.25 -34.02 15.45
CA ASN A 5 6.70 -33.96 16.84
C ASN A 5 7.89 -34.91 16.99
N LEU A 6 9.03 -34.39 17.46
CA LEU A 6 10.18 -35.25 17.74
C LEU A 6 9.94 -35.97 19.08
N TYR A 7 9.98 -37.30 19.04
CA TYR A 7 9.89 -38.15 20.22
C TYR A 7 11.17 -38.97 20.38
N VAL A 8 11.59 -39.20 21.63
CA VAL A 8 12.53 -40.26 21.97
C VAL A 8 11.78 -41.30 22.78
N GLY A 9 11.54 -42.47 22.17
CA GLY A 9 10.58 -43.44 22.66
C GLY A 9 9.17 -42.84 22.70
N ASN A 10 8.55 -42.84 23.88
CA ASN A 10 7.18 -42.34 24.09
C ASN A 10 7.17 -40.89 24.61
N ARG A 11 8.34 -40.27 24.78
CA ARG A 11 8.49 -38.96 25.41
C ARG A 11 8.65 -37.87 24.35
N TYR A 12 7.76 -36.89 24.40
CA TYR A 12 7.85 -35.70 23.57
C TYR A 12 9.11 -34.90 23.92
N ILE A 13 9.91 -34.60 22.91
CA ILE A 13 11.02 -33.65 23.05
C ILE A 13 10.48 -32.28 22.64
N GLY A 14 10.53 -31.33 23.56
CA GLY A 14 10.18 -29.93 23.32
C GLY A 14 11.28 -29.20 22.54
N ASP A 15 11.56 -27.96 22.94
CA ASP A 15 12.65 -27.17 22.35
C ASP A 15 13.99 -27.95 22.42
N ILE A 16 14.64 -28.12 21.27
CA ILE A 16 15.91 -28.82 21.13
C ILE A 16 17.04 -27.79 21.18
N TYR A 17 18.08 -28.06 21.97
CA TYR A 17 19.24 -27.17 22.10
C TYR A 17 20.54 -27.89 21.75
N SER A 18 21.47 -27.16 21.14
CA SER A 18 22.88 -27.54 21.01
C SER A 18 23.71 -26.62 21.92
N GLY A 19 24.00 -27.07 23.14
CA GLY A 19 24.53 -26.20 24.18
C GLY A 19 23.48 -25.20 24.66
N SER A 20 23.75 -23.89 24.53
CA SER A 20 22.79 -22.82 24.83
C SER A 20 21.89 -22.44 23.65
N ASP A 21 22.17 -22.96 22.47
CA ASP A 21 21.57 -22.47 21.22
C ASP A 21 20.34 -23.30 20.86
N LEU A 22 19.20 -22.63 20.64
CA LEU A 22 17.97 -23.27 20.20
C LEU A 22 18.13 -23.75 18.75
N ILE A 23 17.93 -25.05 18.52
CA ILE A 23 17.88 -25.63 17.18
C ILE A 23 16.52 -25.30 16.58
N SER A 24 16.50 -24.41 15.58
CA SER A 24 15.26 -24.00 14.91
C SER A 24 14.67 -25.10 14.04
N GLN A 25 15.52 -25.90 13.40
CA GLN A 25 15.10 -26.95 12.47
C GLN A 25 16.01 -28.18 12.55
N VAL A 26 15.43 -29.38 12.41
CA VAL A 26 16.19 -30.63 12.24
C VAL A 26 15.76 -31.30 10.95
N TYR A 27 16.72 -31.73 10.15
CA TYR A 27 16.50 -32.43 8.89
C TYR A 27 17.04 -33.87 8.96
N LYS A 28 16.38 -34.78 8.24
CA LYS A 28 16.88 -36.13 7.93
C LYS A 28 17.04 -36.24 6.42
N GLY A 29 18.25 -36.06 5.92
CA GLY A 29 18.47 -35.83 4.49
C GLY A 29 17.90 -34.48 4.08
N SER A 30 17.03 -34.46 3.07
CA SER A 30 16.29 -33.26 2.63
C SER A 30 14.99 -33.00 3.41
N ASP A 31 14.54 -33.95 4.24
CA ASP A 31 13.24 -33.88 4.88
C ASP A 31 13.32 -33.14 6.23
N LEU A 32 12.50 -32.11 6.39
CA LEU A 32 12.33 -31.39 7.66
C LEU A 32 11.56 -32.25 8.65
N ILE A 33 12.22 -32.69 9.72
CA ILE A 33 11.65 -33.56 10.75
C ILE A 33 11.33 -32.84 12.06
N TYR A 34 11.79 -31.60 12.23
CA TYR A 34 11.43 -30.73 13.36
C TYR A 34 11.57 -29.26 12.95
N ASP A 35 10.62 -28.42 13.34
CA ASP A 35 10.72 -26.97 13.27
C ASP A 35 10.14 -26.37 14.56
N VAL A 36 10.80 -25.35 15.11
CA VAL A 36 10.33 -24.64 16.30
C VAL A 36 8.98 -23.98 16.03
N TYR A 37 8.78 -23.47 14.82
CA TYR A 37 7.50 -22.96 14.37
C TYR A 37 7.06 -23.65 13.09
N TYR A 38 5.76 -23.91 12.94
CA TYR A 38 5.21 -24.40 11.67
C TYR A 38 4.54 -23.26 10.90
N SER A 39 4.58 -23.33 9.57
CA SER A 39 3.94 -22.34 8.70
C SER A 39 2.46 -22.16 9.04
N GLY A 40 2.02 -20.91 9.20
CA GLY A 40 0.68 -20.52 9.61
C GLY A 40 0.44 -20.53 11.12
N GLN A 41 1.42 -20.92 11.94
CA GLN A 41 1.27 -20.91 13.39
C GLN A 41 1.05 -19.49 13.92
N VAL A 42 -0.03 -19.27 14.67
CA VAL A 42 -0.26 -18.03 15.40
C VAL A 42 0.58 -18.03 16.66
N LEU A 43 1.41 -17.01 16.81
CA LEU A 43 2.34 -16.87 17.94
C LEU A 43 1.94 -15.75 18.90
N PHE A 44 1.17 -14.79 18.41
CA PHE A 44 0.57 -13.74 19.22
C PHE A 44 -0.76 -13.33 18.60
N GLU A 45 -1.78 -13.13 19.43
CA GLU A 45 -3.08 -12.61 19.03
C GLU A 45 -3.73 -11.90 20.23
N SER A 46 -4.16 -10.66 20.04
CA SER A 46 -4.90 -9.92 21.06
C SER A 46 -5.80 -8.86 20.44
N SER A 47 -7.01 -8.74 21.00
CA SER A 47 -7.92 -7.59 20.84
C SER A 47 -8.19 -6.87 22.15
N THR A 48 -7.46 -7.23 23.21
CA THR A 48 -7.57 -6.59 24.52
C THR A 48 -6.65 -5.35 24.53
N PRO A 49 -7.14 -4.16 24.89
CA PRO A 49 -6.32 -2.97 24.89
C PRO A 49 -5.16 -3.06 25.87
N GLY A 50 -4.00 -2.59 25.46
CA GLY A 50 -2.80 -2.62 26.28
C GLY A 50 -1.52 -2.73 25.46
N THR A 51 -0.41 -2.80 26.19
CA THR A 51 0.93 -2.95 25.62
C THR A 51 1.48 -4.32 25.98
N TYR A 52 1.94 -5.03 24.95
CA TYR A 52 2.47 -6.37 25.02
C TYR A 52 3.88 -6.42 24.41
N THR A 53 4.61 -7.48 24.74
CA THR A 53 5.92 -7.77 24.14
C THR A 53 5.84 -9.09 23.41
N PHE A 54 6.23 -9.09 22.13
CA PHE A 54 6.40 -10.29 21.32
C PHE A 54 7.88 -10.54 21.05
N THR A 55 8.37 -11.73 21.39
CA THR A 55 9.76 -12.14 21.16
C THR A 55 9.76 -13.45 20.36
N PRO A 56 9.93 -13.42 19.03
CA PRO A 56 10.00 -14.65 18.24
C PRO A 56 11.21 -15.46 18.66
N LYS A 57 11.06 -16.78 18.78
CA LYS A 57 12.17 -17.68 19.14
C LYS A 57 13.17 -17.87 17.99
N VAL A 58 12.70 -17.79 16.76
CA VAL A 58 13.51 -18.01 15.56
C VAL A 58 13.45 -16.84 14.61
N LYS A 59 14.50 -16.68 13.82
CA LYS A 59 14.52 -15.72 12.71
C LYS A 59 13.63 -16.22 11.58
N GLY A 60 12.81 -15.36 11.00
CA GLY A 60 11.81 -15.83 10.02
C GLY A 60 11.01 -14.73 9.35
N LEU A 61 10.23 -15.13 8.36
CA LEU A 61 9.16 -14.32 7.77
C LEU A 61 7.89 -14.52 8.60
N TYR A 62 7.28 -13.41 9.01
CA TYR A 62 6.06 -13.38 9.82
C TYR A 62 5.00 -12.53 9.13
N GLU A 63 3.76 -13.01 9.16
CA GLU A 63 2.59 -12.20 8.83
C GLU A 63 2.17 -11.43 10.07
N VAL A 64 2.04 -10.12 9.93
CA VAL A 64 1.62 -9.22 10.99
C VAL A 64 0.35 -8.50 10.54
N ILE A 65 -0.71 -8.66 11.31
CA ILE A 65 -1.99 -7.99 11.16
C ILE A 65 -2.09 -6.95 12.27
N VAL A 66 -2.38 -5.69 11.92
CA VAL A 66 -2.62 -4.61 12.88
C VAL A 66 -3.86 -3.86 12.46
N VAL A 67 -4.78 -3.64 13.40
CA VAL A 67 -6.03 -2.88 13.21
C VAL A 67 -6.16 -1.87 14.33
N GLY A 68 -6.33 -0.59 13.99
CA GLY A 68 -6.63 0.47 14.96
C GLY A 68 -8.00 0.29 15.60
N ALA A 69 -8.27 0.92 16.75
CA ALA A 69 -9.58 0.84 17.37
C ALA A 69 -10.62 1.74 16.67
N GLY A 70 -11.90 1.49 16.86
CA GLY A 70 -12.97 2.36 16.36
C GLY A 70 -13.30 3.49 17.34
N GLY A 71 -13.77 4.61 16.83
CA GLY A 71 -14.30 5.72 17.63
C GLY A 71 -15.69 5.42 18.18
N GLY A 72 -16.09 6.07 19.27
CA GLY A 72 -17.40 5.91 19.88
C GLY A 72 -18.52 6.63 19.13
N GLY A 73 -19.75 6.12 19.25
CA GLY A 73 -20.94 6.78 18.73
C GLY A 73 -21.38 7.95 19.62
N ALA A 74 -22.05 8.93 19.04
CA ALA A 74 -22.63 10.06 19.76
C ALA A 74 -24.11 10.22 19.44
N ALA A 75 -24.92 10.47 20.48
CA ALA A 75 -26.33 10.79 20.33
C ALA A 75 -26.67 12.03 21.16
N GLY A 76 -27.47 12.92 20.59
CA GLY A 76 -27.99 14.12 21.25
C GLY A 76 -29.51 14.10 21.28
N ALA A 77 -30.10 14.36 22.45
CA ALA A 77 -31.52 14.57 22.63
C ALA A 77 -31.85 16.07 22.71
N ASP A 78 -33.09 16.40 22.35
CA ASP A 78 -33.51 17.70 21.87
C ASP A 78 -33.51 18.85 22.90
N GLN A 79 -33.45 20.09 22.39
CA GLN A 79 -33.75 21.31 23.14
C GLN A 79 -35.26 21.60 23.07
N PRO A 80 -35.93 22.00 24.16
CA PRO A 80 -37.37 22.29 24.17
C PRO A 80 -37.78 23.46 23.27
N LYS A 81 -36.83 24.17 22.65
CA LYS A 81 -37.06 25.34 21.79
C LYS A 81 -37.28 24.98 20.31
N TYR A 82 -36.90 23.78 19.84
CA TYR A 82 -36.94 23.41 18.41
C TYR A 82 -37.54 22.00 18.18
N ALA A 83 -38.86 21.87 18.24
CA ALA A 83 -39.66 20.71 17.79
C ALA A 83 -38.91 19.36 17.59
N TYR A 84 -38.83 18.54 18.64
CA TYR A 84 -38.50 17.10 18.71
C TYR A 84 -37.38 16.55 17.79
N LYS A 85 -36.33 17.31 17.45
CA LYS A 85 -35.29 16.78 16.56
C LYS A 85 -34.11 16.19 17.33
N SER A 86 -33.82 14.94 17.01
CA SER A 86 -32.77 14.15 17.63
C SER A 86 -31.63 13.89 16.65
N ILE A 87 -30.42 13.70 17.18
CA ILE A 87 -29.21 13.53 16.37
C ILE A 87 -28.51 12.26 16.79
N ALA A 88 -28.08 11.46 15.81
CA ALA A 88 -27.14 10.36 16.03
C ALA A 88 -26.01 10.44 15.00
N SER A 89 -24.80 10.16 15.46
CA SER A 89 -23.59 10.05 14.65
C SER A 89 -22.79 8.85 15.10
N SER A 90 -22.41 7.98 14.17
CA SER A 90 -21.56 6.84 14.50
C SER A 90 -20.09 7.24 14.50
N GLY A 91 -19.27 6.53 15.27
CA GLY A 91 -17.82 6.64 15.20
C GLY A 91 -17.26 6.03 13.90
N GLY A 92 -16.09 6.50 13.48
CA GLY A 92 -15.34 5.90 12.39
C GLY A 92 -14.63 4.62 12.83
N SER A 93 -14.28 3.74 11.88
CA SER A 93 -13.51 2.53 12.18
C SER A 93 -12.01 2.78 12.10
N GLY A 94 -11.23 1.93 12.77
CA GLY A 94 -9.77 1.98 12.73
C GLY A 94 -9.20 1.54 11.37
N ALA A 95 -7.99 2.03 11.06
CA ALA A 95 -7.24 1.57 9.89
C ALA A 95 -6.74 0.13 10.05
N GLY A 96 -6.36 -0.51 8.95
CA GLY A 96 -5.87 -1.89 8.98
C GLY A 96 -4.70 -2.15 8.02
N VAL A 97 -3.75 -2.96 8.49
CA VAL A 97 -2.61 -3.45 7.73
C VAL A 97 -2.46 -4.96 7.89
N ILE A 98 -2.19 -5.65 6.79
CA ILE A 98 -1.66 -7.01 6.76
C ILE A 98 -0.36 -6.94 5.95
N ALA A 99 0.76 -7.22 6.61
CA ALA A 99 2.07 -7.12 6.00
C ALA A 99 3.02 -8.22 6.51
N TYR A 100 4.06 -8.49 5.74
CA TYR A 100 5.03 -9.54 6.03
C TYR A 100 6.36 -8.92 6.43
N PHE A 101 6.93 -9.39 7.53
CA PHE A 101 8.17 -8.86 8.10
C PHE A 101 9.17 -9.98 8.34
N TYR A 102 10.44 -9.66 8.12
CA TYR A 102 11.51 -10.48 8.64
C TYR A 102 11.82 -10.06 10.07
N LEU A 103 11.51 -10.94 11.01
CA LEU A 103 11.79 -10.72 12.43
C LEU A 103 13.01 -11.53 12.86
N THR A 104 13.80 -10.95 13.75
CA THR A 104 14.99 -11.55 14.32
C THR A 104 14.62 -12.35 15.56
N GLY A 105 15.00 -13.62 15.60
CA GLY A 105 14.83 -14.46 16.79
C GLY A 105 15.49 -13.84 18.02
N GLY A 106 14.84 -13.94 19.18
CA GLY A 106 15.31 -13.37 20.45
C GLY A 106 15.14 -11.86 20.58
N THR A 107 14.75 -11.14 19.52
CA THR A 107 14.50 -9.69 19.59
C THR A 107 13.09 -9.39 20.07
N SER A 108 12.93 -8.49 21.02
CA SER A 108 11.62 -8.09 21.55
C SER A 108 10.99 -6.98 20.71
N TYR A 109 9.72 -7.16 20.33
CA TYR A 109 8.91 -6.22 19.57
C TYR A 109 7.70 -5.80 20.40
N THR A 110 7.53 -4.49 20.60
CA THR A 110 6.38 -3.94 21.31
C THR A 110 5.12 -4.03 20.46
N CYS A 111 4.04 -4.56 21.00
CA CYS A 111 2.73 -4.62 20.36
C CYS A 111 1.74 -3.79 21.19
N MET A 112 1.10 -2.79 20.61
CA MET A 112 0.10 -1.98 21.30
C MET A 112 -1.26 -2.19 20.65
N VAL A 113 -2.27 -2.55 21.44
CA VAL A 113 -3.65 -2.67 21.00
C VAL A 113 -4.44 -1.47 21.52
N GLY A 114 -5.03 -0.70 20.60
CA GLY A 114 -5.82 0.48 20.94
C GLY A 114 -7.15 0.13 21.59
N ALA A 115 -7.59 0.94 22.56
CA ALA A 115 -8.91 0.85 23.16
C ALA A 115 -9.98 1.50 22.26
N GLY A 116 -11.17 0.93 22.21
CA GLY A 116 -12.32 1.55 21.55
C GLY A 116 -12.69 2.90 22.21
N GLY A 117 -13.11 3.86 21.39
CA GLY A 117 -13.58 5.15 21.87
C GLY A 117 -14.91 5.02 22.62
N ALA A 118 -15.06 5.73 23.73
CA ALA A 118 -16.29 5.68 24.53
C ALA A 118 -17.49 6.29 23.77
N GLY A 119 -18.66 5.66 23.86
CA GLY A 119 -19.89 6.28 23.38
C GLY A 119 -20.31 7.47 24.26
N SER A 120 -20.98 8.47 23.68
CA SER A 120 -21.44 9.67 24.41
C SER A 120 -22.91 9.97 24.14
N GLY A 121 -23.76 9.91 25.17
CA GLY A 121 -25.21 10.01 25.03
C GLY A 121 -25.92 10.77 26.15
N THR A 122 -25.22 11.64 26.89
CA THR A 122 -25.80 12.24 28.09
C THR A 122 -26.51 13.55 27.81
N GLY A 123 -27.80 13.59 28.16
CA GLY A 123 -28.52 14.81 28.52
C GLY A 123 -28.90 15.73 27.36
N MET A 124 -30.07 16.34 27.51
CA MET A 124 -30.40 17.56 26.77
C MET A 124 -29.28 18.58 27.06
N TRP A 125 -28.80 19.28 26.04
CA TRP A 125 -27.81 20.37 26.08
C TRP A 125 -26.37 20.05 25.65
N VAL A 126 -26.08 20.50 24.41
CA VAL A 126 -24.82 21.10 23.93
C VAL A 126 -23.61 20.15 23.84
N LEU A 127 -23.42 19.59 22.65
CA LEU A 127 -22.24 18.83 22.16
C LEU A 127 -22.01 17.47 22.82
N ASN A 128 -22.59 16.42 22.24
CA ASN A 128 -22.16 15.05 22.51
C ASN A 128 -21.17 14.60 21.44
N THR A 129 -19.94 14.33 21.86
CA THR A 129 -18.88 13.77 21.01
C THR A 129 -18.45 12.44 21.60
N GLY A 130 -18.43 11.40 20.76
CA GLY A 130 -17.85 10.12 21.14
C GLY A 130 -16.35 10.26 21.35
N GLY A 131 -15.76 9.39 22.16
CA GLY A 131 -14.30 9.32 22.29
C GLY A 131 -13.67 8.77 21.01
N ASP A 132 -12.44 9.18 20.74
CA ASP A 132 -11.65 8.61 19.65
C ASP A 132 -11.15 7.20 20.01
N GLY A 133 -11.01 6.36 18.99
CA GLY A 133 -10.36 5.06 19.11
C GLY A 133 -8.86 5.22 19.31
N GLY A 134 -8.29 4.41 20.18
CA GLY A 134 -6.85 4.28 20.36
C GLY A 134 -6.14 3.68 19.14
N GLN A 135 -4.91 4.10 18.94
CA GLN A 135 -4.01 3.53 17.93
C GLN A 135 -3.59 2.09 18.30
N SER A 136 -3.43 1.24 17.28
CA SER A 136 -2.70 -0.03 17.42
C SER A 136 -1.39 0.01 16.65
N SER A 137 -0.36 -0.67 17.16
CA SER A 137 0.96 -0.68 16.51
C SER A 137 1.75 -1.95 16.77
N PHE A 138 2.57 -2.32 15.79
CA PHE A 138 3.58 -3.36 15.91
C PHE A 138 4.97 -2.73 15.70
N ALA A 139 5.78 -2.76 16.76
CA ALA A 139 7.04 -2.04 16.88
C ALA A 139 6.88 -0.57 16.43
N SER A 140 7.92 0.01 15.85
CA SER A 140 7.84 1.28 15.10
C SER A 140 7.52 1.07 13.62
N ASN A 141 7.24 -0.17 13.21
CA ASN A 141 7.11 -0.55 11.80
C ASN A 141 5.71 -0.34 11.26
N ILE A 142 4.67 -0.61 12.07
CA ILE A 142 3.27 -0.46 11.69
C ILE A 142 2.56 0.39 12.73
N VAL A 143 1.87 1.43 12.26
CA VAL A 143 0.98 2.24 13.08
C VAL A 143 -0.36 2.42 12.37
N CYS A 144 -1.41 1.89 12.98
CA CYS A 144 -2.79 2.04 12.53
C CYS A 144 -3.54 2.96 13.50
N GLY A 145 -3.87 4.16 13.05
CA GLY A 145 -4.69 5.10 13.80
C GLY A 145 -6.09 4.56 14.04
N GLY A 146 -6.66 4.91 15.20
CA GLY A 146 -8.06 4.64 15.49
C GLY A 146 -8.99 5.61 14.75
N GLY A 147 -10.24 5.21 14.59
CA GLY A 147 -11.28 6.10 14.05
C GLY A 147 -11.70 7.16 15.07
N THR A 148 -12.16 8.32 14.61
CA THR A 148 -12.62 9.38 15.53
C THR A 148 -14.04 9.10 16.00
N GLY A 149 -14.38 9.64 17.17
CA GLY A 149 -15.76 9.62 17.66
C GLY A 149 -16.69 10.44 16.77
N GLY A 150 -17.95 10.02 16.69
CA GLY A 150 -19.00 10.81 16.05
C GLY A 150 -19.32 12.07 16.88
N ALA A 151 -19.84 13.12 16.25
CA ALA A 151 -20.30 14.31 16.95
C ALA A 151 -21.76 14.64 16.60
N ALA A 152 -22.60 14.65 17.65
CA ALA A 152 -23.98 15.08 17.61
C ALA A 152 -24.08 16.52 18.13
N ILE A 153 -23.95 17.50 17.23
CA ILE A 153 -23.90 18.92 17.58
C ILE A 153 -25.16 19.64 17.11
N TRP A 154 -25.92 20.16 18.07
CA TRP A 154 -27.01 21.08 17.80
C TRP A 154 -26.48 22.52 17.78
N THR A 155 -26.15 23.02 16.59
CA THR A 155 -26.03 24.47 16.33
C THR A 155 -27.20 24.94 15.47
N ASP A 156 -27.57 26.20 15.62
CA ASP A 156 -28.47 26.94 14.72
C ASP A 156 -28.05 26.88 13.23
N ARG A 157 -26.81 26.45 12.96
CA ARG A 157 -26.27 26.20 11.61
C ARG A 157 -26.11 24.72 11.24
N GLY A 158 -26.55 23.77 12.07
CA GLY A 158 -26.60 22.34 11.74
C GLY A 158 -25.24 21.73 11.40
N GLY A 159 -24.25 21.85 12.29
CA GLY A 159 -22.97 21.15 12.13
C GLY A 159 -23.08 19.71 12.61
N TRP A 160 -22.98 18.73 11.72
CA TRP A 160 -22.98 17.31 12.08
C TRP A 160 -21.69 16.71 11.56
N HIS A 161 -21.03 15.88 12.38
CA HIS A 161 -19.81 15.21 11.95
C HIS A 161 -19.92 13.72 12.24
N GLU A 162 -19.83 12.93 11.18
CA GLU A 162 -19.49 11.52 11.27
C GLU A 162 -18.11 11.36 11.91
N GLY A 163 -17.90 10.26 12.62
CA GLY A 163 -16.55 9.89 13.00
C GLY A 163 -15.71 9.58 11.75
N TYR A 164 -14.53 10.15 11.64
CA TYR A 164 -13.63 9.90 10.53
C TYR A 164 -12.92 8.56 10.67
N ALA A 165 -12.65 7.93 9.53
CA ALA A 165 -11.80 6.76 9.42
C ALA A 165 -10.42 6.99 10.06
N GLY A 166 -9.92 5.98 10.77
CA GLY A 166 -8.50 5.92 11.13
C GLY A 166 -7.64 5.82 9.88
N THR A 167 -6.38 6.27 9.97
CA THR A 167 -5.40 6.18 8.87
C THR A 167 -4.17 5.37 9.27
N VAL A 168 -3.51 4.75 8.29
CA VAL A 168 -2.20 4.11 8.51
C VAL A 168 -1.14 5.21 8.46
N THR A 169 -0.56 5.54 9.61
CA THR A 169 0.41 6.65 9.72
C THR A 169 1.85 6.18 9.54
N THR A 170 2.12 4.89 9.72
CA THR A 170 3.47 4.32 9.51
C THR A 170 3.36 2.90 8.99
N LEU A 171 4.10 2.63 7.91
CA LEU A 171 4.35 1.29 7.37
C LEU A 171 5.75 1.26 6.78
N THR A 172 6.71 0.68 7.50
CA THR A 172 8.13 0.65 7.10
C THR A 172 8.76 -0.71 7.38
N GLY A 173 9.69 -1.15 6.54
CA GLY A 173 10.41 -2.41 6.72
C GLY A 173 9.61 -3.68 6.40
N ALA A 174 8.41 -3.54 5.82
CA ALA A 174 7.65 -4.67 5.31
C ALA A 174 8.32 -5.23 4.04
N VAL A 175 8.41 -6.56 3.97
CA VAL A 175 8.86 -7.31 2.78
C VAL A 175 7.78 -7.28 1.70
N SER A 176 6.52 -7.40 2.11
CA SER A 176 5.35 -7.29 1.25
C SER A 176 4.13 -6.90 2.07
N VAL A 177 3.11 -6.38 1.40
CA VAL A 177 1.88 -5.85 2.01
C VAL A 177 0.70 -6.41 1.24
N SER A 178 -0.21 -7.09 1.93
CA SER A 178 -1.44 -7.65 1.33
C SER A 178 -2.67 -6.77 1.60
N MET A 179 -2.63 -5.97 2.67
CA MET A 179 -3.64 -4.96 2.98
C MET A 179 -2.99 -3.73 3.60
N ASN A 180 -3.35 -2.55 3.11
CA ASN A 180 -3.02 -1.25 3.70
C ASN A 180 -4.16 -0.30 3.36
N THR A 181 -5.11 -0.17 4.29
CA THR A 181 -6.33 0.61 4.07
C THR A 181 -6.60 1.51 5.25
N SER A 182 -7.09 2.70 4.96
CA SER A 182 -7.80 3.52 5.95
C SER A 182 -9.05 2.77 6.43
N GLY A 183 -9.54 3.18 7.59
CA GLY A 183 -10.84 2.77 8.09
C GLY A 183 -12.00 3.29 7.22
N ASN A 184 -13.21 3.07 7.71
CA ASN A 184 -14.43 3.62 7.12
C ASN A 184 -14.92 4.78 7.98
N ASN A 185 -15.41 5.84 7.34
CA ASN A 185 -16.12 6.89 8.05
C ASN A 185 -17.40 6.33 8.66
N GLY A 186 -17.82 6.95 9.76
CA GLY A 186 -19.15 6.81 10.30
C GLY A 186 -20.21 7.41 9.37
N VAL A 187 -21.44 7.36 9.83
CA VAL A 187 -22.58 7.96 9.16
C VAL A 187 -23.23 8.93 10.15
N VAL A 188 -23.93 9.93 9.63
CA VAL A 188 -24.77 10.83 10.42
C VAL A 188 -26.22 10.62 10.04
N TRP A 189 -27.10 10.70 11.02
CA TRP A 189 -28.53 10.82 10.78
C TRP A 189 -29.15 11.97 11.58
N GLY A 190 -29.98 12.78 10.92
CA GLY A 190 -30.73 13.88 11.52
C GLY A 190 -32.23 13.73 11.28
N GLY A 191 -33.01 13.66 12.37
CA GLY A 191 -34.47 13.55 12.32
C GLY A 191 -35.11 13.27 13.68
N TYR A 192 -36.37 12.84 13.73
CA TYR A 192 -37.13 12.66 14.99
C TYR A 192 -36.72 11.41 15.79
N SER A 193 -36.42 10.30 15.10
CA SER A 193 -35.93 9.05 15.68
C SER A 193 -35.14 8.24 14.65
N GLY A 194 -33.93 7.78 14.96
CA GLY A 194 -33.12 7.05 13.99
C GLY A 194 -31.95 6.29 14.59
N TRP A 195 -31.59 5.18 13.94
CA TRP A 195 -30.43 4.37 14.26
C TRP A 195 -29.36 4.59 13.19
N VAL A 196 -28.17 4.98 13.62
CA VAL A 196 -26.97 4.99 12.79
C VAL A 196 -26.13 3.73 13.02
N ILE A 197 -25.94 2.98 11.95
CA ILE A 197 -25.11 1.77 11.91
C ILE A 197 -23.64 2.18 12.12
N PRO A 198 -22.86 1.42 12.91
CA PRO A 198 -21.45 1.72 13.11
C PRO A 198 -20.65 1.59 11.80
N ALA A 199 -19.57 2.38 11.67
CA ALA A 199 -18.62 2.22 10.58
C ALA A 199 -18.07 0.79 10.55
N ALA A 200 -18.17 0.12 9.40
CA ALA A 200 -17.73 -1.26 9.26
C ALA A 200 -16.24 -1.42 9.54
N SER A 201 -15.88 -2.53 10.17
CA SER A 201 -14.48 -2.94 10.34
C SER A 201 -13.84 -3.26 8.99
N VAL A 202 -12.54 -2.96 8.85
CA VAL A 202 -11.72 -3.36 7.71
C VAL A 202 -11.21 -4.80 7.82
N TYR A 203 -11.28 -5.42 9.00
CA TYR A 203 -10.79 -6.78 9.25
C TYR A 203 -11.49 -7.44 10.43
N GLY A 204 -12.20 -8.55 10.16
CA GLY A 204 -12.67 -9.49 11.19
C GLY A 204 -13.61 -8.93 12.26
N GLY A 205 -14.19 -7.74 12.06
CA GLY A 205 -15.04 -7.07 13.06
C GLY A 205 -14.27 -6.21 14.08
N TYR A 206 -12.93 -6.23 14.06
CA TYR A 206 -12.08 -5.45 14.96
C TYR A 206 -12.01 -3.98 14.55
N GLY A 207 -11.88 -3.08 15.51
CA GLY A 207 -11.81 -1.64 15.24
C GLY A 207 -13.08 -1.05 14.64
N VAL A 208 -14.23 -1.73 14.75
CA VAL A 208 -15.54 -1.24 14.28
C VAL A 208 -15.91 0.06 14.99
N GLY A 209 -16.55 1.01 14.29
CA GLY A 209 -17.05 2.23 14.92
C GLY A 209 -18.13 1.95 15.97
N GLY A 210 -18.42 2.93 16.83
CA GLY A 210 -19.53 2.90 17.76
C GLY A 210 -20.83 3.33 17.09
N SER A 211 -21.92 2.63 17.37
CA SER A 211 -23.26 2.95 16.91
C SER A 211 -23.91 4.04 17.77
N ALA A 212 -24.93 4.69 17.22
CA ALA A 212 -25.74 5.65 17.96
C ALA A 212 -27.21 5.53 17.55
N TYR A 213 -28.10 5.71 18.51
CA TYR A 213 -29.54 5.76 18.34
C TYR A 213 -30.09 6.97 19.08
N CYS A 214 -31.07 7.63 18.50
CA CYS A 214 -31.76 8.75 19.11
C CYS A 214 -33.27 8.60 18.92
N ASP A 215 -34.06 8.91 19.96
CA ASP A 215 -35.53 8.87 19.93
C ASP A 215 -36.13 9.83 20.96
N GLY A 216 -36.72 10.92 20.46
CA GLY A 216 -37.76 11.72 21.13
C GLY A 216 -37.59 12.16 22.60
N GLY A 217 -36.44 11.97 23.23
CA GLY A 217 -36.26 12.12 24.68
C GLY A 217 -35.10 11.32 25.29
N GLY A 218 -34.44 10.43 24.53
CA GLY A 218 -33.25 9.70 24.96
C GLY A 218 -32.40 9.22 23.79
N GLY A 219 -31.11 8.97 24.04
CA GLY A 219 -30.18 8.42 23.05
C GLY A 219 -29.38 7.26 23.62
N GLY A 220 -29.21 6.22 22.82
CA GLY A 220 -28.32 5.10 23.12
C GLY A 220 -27.04 5.25 22.30
N THR A 221 -25.88 5.05 22.91
CA THR A 221 -24.61 5.00 22.19
C THR A 221 -23.83 3.77 22.58
N SER A 222 -23.01 3.28 21.65
CA SER A 222 -22.06 2.23 21.93
C SER A 222 -20.63 2.75 21.79
N ALA A 223 -19.73 2.18 22.60
CA ALA A 223 -18.31 2.33 22.36
C ALA A 223 -17.91 1.73 21.00
N GLY A 224 -16.80 2.23 20.45
CA GLY A 224 -16.15 1.58 19.33
C GLY A 224 -15.51 0.24 19.76
N GLY A 225 -15.26 -0.63 18.79
CA GLY A 225 -14.52 -1.86 19.00
C GLY A 225 -13.04 -1.58 19.25
N ASN A 226 -12.41 -2.40 20.08
CA ASN A 226 -10.96 -2.35 20.29
C ASN A 226 -10.20 -2.67 19.00
N GLY A 227 -8.94 -2.26 18.96
CA GLY A 227 -8.02 -2.68 17.92
C GLY A 227 -7.68 -4.17 17.99
N TYR A 228 -6.80 -4.61 17.09
CA TYR A 228 -6.40 -6.01 17.00
C TYR A 228 -4.97 -6.14 16.48
N ILE A 229 -4.24 -7.11 17.04
CA ILE A 229 -2.96 -7.55 16.49
C ILE A 229 -2.93 -9.06 16.43
N ARG A 230 -2.44 -9.60 15.31
CA ARG A 230 -2.09 -11.02 15.16
C ARG A 230 -0.75 -11.17 14.45
N ILE A 231 0.08 -12.07 14.96
CA ILE A 231 1.38 -12.40 14.40
C ILE A 231 1.42 -13.90 14.16
N SER A 232 1.61 -14.27 12.88
CA SER A 232 1.71 -15.66 12.47
C SER A 232 3.07 -15.92 11.83
N TYR A 233 3.68 -17.06 12.14
CA TYR A 233 4.88 -17.50 11.45
C TYR A 233 4.55 -17.99 10.04
N VAL A 234 5.32 -17.56 9.05
CA VAL A 234 5.15 -18.01 7.65
C VAL A 234 6.19 -19.05 7.31
N ARG A 235 7.48 -18.72 7.44
CA ARG A 235 8.59 -19.64 7.17
C ARG A 235 9.89 -19.17 7.79
N HIS A 236 10.85 -20.09 7.90
CA HIS A 236 12.19 -19.74 8.32
C HIS A 236 12.82 -18.88 7.23
N ALA A 237 13.51 -17.82 7.65
CA ALA A 237 14.24 -17.03 6.69
C ALA A 237 15.56 -17.75 6.43
N LEU A 238 15.71 -18.32 5.24
CA LEU A 238 17.04 -18.71 4.77
C LEU A 238 17.88 -17.43 4.70
N ILE A 239 19.12 -17.48 5.16
CA ILE A 239 20.01 -16.31 5.33
C ILE A 239 20.08 -15.44 4.06
N GLY A 240 19.85 -16.04 2.88
CA GLY A 240 19.83 -15.34 1.59
C GLY A 240 18.57 -14.55 1.22
N GLU A 241 17.40 -14.80 1.81
CA GLU A 241 16.14 -14.10 1.41
C GLU A 241 15.93 -12.75 2.12
N MET A 242 16.65 -12.47 3.20
CA MET A 242 16.44 -11.28 4.05
C MET A 242 17.25 -10.04 3.68
N TYR A 243 18.38 -10.22 3.00
CA TYR A 243 19.39 -9.15 2.83
C TYR A 243 19.74 -8.87 1.37
N ASN A 244 18.97 -9.40 0.44
CA ASN A 244 19.36 -9.50 -0.97
C ASN A 244 18.21 -9.19 -1.93
N SER A 245 17.27 -8.36 -1.47
CA SER A 245 16.25 -7.78 -2.34
C SER A 245 16.39 -6.27 -2.42
N PHE A 246 16.18 -5.73 -3.61
CA PHE A 246 16.10 -4.30 -3.89
C PHE A 246 14.73 -4.03 -4.50
N ASP A 247 14.01 -3.04 -4.02
CA ASP A 247 12.72 -2.61 -4.58
C ASP A 247 12.67 -1.08 -4.55
N SER A 248 12.67 -0.44 -5.72
CA SER A 248 12.53 1.00 -5.82
C SER A 248 11.73 1.43 -7.06
N TYR A 249 10.93 2.47 -6.87
CA TYR A 249 10.16 3.19 -7.89
C TYR A 249 10.41 4.70 -7.87
N THR A 250 11.32 5.16 -7.00
CA THR A 250 11.74 6.55 -6.93
C THR A 250 12.87 6.75 -7.93
N PRO A 251 12.80 7.76 -8.82
CA PRO A 251 13.86 8.00 -9.78
C PRO A 251 15.18 8.33 -9.09
N GLY A 252 16.28 7.77 -9.60
CA GLY A 252 17.61 7.99 -9.06
C GLY A 252 18.57 6.86 -9.35
N THR A 253 19.80 7.05 -8.87
CA THR A 253 20.87 6.05 -8.92
C THR A 253 21.08 5.50 -7.52
N TYR A 254 21.09 4.18 -7.44
CA TYR A 254 21.26 3.39 -6.24
C TYR A 254 22.40 2.40 -6.43
N THR A 255 22.87 1.83 -5.32
CA THR A 255 23.86 0.76 -5.32
C THR A 255 23.25 -0.49 -4.70
N PHE A 256 23.34 -1.62 -5.39
CA PHE A 256 22.99 -2.92 -4.85
C PHE A 256 24.25 -3.77 -4.72
N THR A 257 24.57 -4.20 -3.50
CA THR A 257 25.70 -5.10 -3.24
C THR A 257 25.13 -6.42 -2.70
N PRO A 258 25.13 -7.50 -3.50
CA PRO A 258 24.68 -8.80 -3.04
C PRO A 258 25.56 -9.27 -1.89
N ASN A 259 24.94 -9.84 -0.86
CA ASN A 259 25.62 -10.44 0.28
C ASN A 259 25.91 -11.93 0.07
N ILE A 260 25.42 -12.52 -1.02
CA ILE A 260 25.61 -13.93 -1.39
C ILE A 260 25.78 -14.00 -2.90
N SER A 261 26.68 -14.86 -3.36
CA SER A 261 26.80 -15.16 -4.79
C SER A 261 25.71 -16.15 -5.19
N GLY A 262 24.98 -15.88 -6.27
CA GLY A 262 23.93 -16.80 -6.73
C GLY A 262 23.04 -16.20 -7.78
N ILE A 263 21.92 -16.87 -8.04
CA ILE A 263 20.91 -16.47 -9.01
C ILE A 263 19.92 -15.51 -8.37
N TYR A 264 19.74 -14.35 -8.99
CA TYR A 264 18.80 -13.31 -8.61
C TYR A 264 17.76 -13.14 -9.69
N ARG A 265 16.49 -13.02 -9.29
CA ARG A 265 15.41 -12.55 -10.14
C ARG A 265 15.44 -11.04 -10.18
N ILE A 266 15.47 -10.49 -11.38
CA ILE A 266 15.33 -9.06 -11.62
C ILE A 266 14.03 -8.77 -12.36
N ARG A 267 13.39 -7.64 -12.04
CA ARG A 267 12.36 -7.02 -12.86
C ARG A 267 12.75 -5.58 -13.09
N LEU A 268 12.82 -5.17 -14.34
CA LEU A 268 13.11 -3.78 -14.72
C LEU A 268 11.96 -3.27 -15.58
N VAL A 269 11.48 -2.08 -15.25
CA VAL A 269 10.49 -1.33 -16.02
C VAL A 269 11.10 0.02 -16.36
N GLY A 270 11.19 0.36 -17.64
CA GLY A 270 11.58 1.71 -18.07
C GLY A 270 10.52 2.73 -17.66
N ALA A 271 10.89 4.00 -17.50
CA ALA A 271 9.89 5.04 -17.24
C ALA A 271 9.04 5.31 -18.49
N GLY A 272 7.81 5.79 -18.34
CA GLY A 272 6.98 6.21 -19.47
C GLY A 272 7.37 7.59 -19.99
N GLY A 273 7.12 7.86 -21.27
CA GLY A 273 7.26 9.19 -21.85
C GLY A 273 6.12 10.13 -21.40
N GLY A 274 6.36 11.44 -21.42
CA GLY A 274 5.35 12.45 -21.10
C GLY A 274 4.36 12.66 -22.25
N GLY A 275 3.12 13.02 -21.90
CA GLY A 275 2.12 13.44 -22.90
C GLY A 275 2.36 14.87 -23.38
N SER A 276 1.90 15.18 -24.59
CA SER A 276 1.90 16.54 -25.14
C SER A 276 0.51 16.98 -25.58
N SER A 277 0.22 18.27 -25.42
CA SER A 277 -1.00 18.89 -25.93
C SER A 277 -0.72 20.28 -26.50
N GLU A 278 -1.37 20.56 -27.62
CA GLU A 278 -1.33 21.85 -28.30
C GLU A 278 -2.75 22.38 -28.50
N TYR A 279 -2.95 23.67 -28.19
CA TYR A 279 -4.18 24.41 -28.48
C TYR A 279 -3.87 25.54 -29.47
N SER A 280 -4.65 25.61 -30.56
CA SER A 280 -4.61 26.75 -31.47
C SER A 280 -5.84 27.62 -31.29
N SER A 281 -5.61 28.90 -31.00
CA SER A 281 -6.66 29.91 -30.93
C SER A 281 -7.29 30.20 -32.30
N GLU A 282 -6.56 30.01 -33.41
CA GLU A 282 -7.04 30.35 -34.75
C GLU A 282 -8.12 29.37 -35.26
N SER A 283 -7.97 28.07 -35.01
CA SER A 283 -8.99 27.07 -35.43
C SER A 283 -9.92 26.59 -34.31
N GLY A 284 -9.62 26.92 -33.05
CA GLY A 284 -10.30 26.35 -31.89
C GLY A 284 -10.08 24.83 -31.73
N LYS A 285 -9.16 24.22 -32.49
CA LYS A 285 -8.87 22.78 -32.43
C LYS A 285 -7.71 22.47 -31.48
N ARG A 286 -7.71 21.24 -30.98
CA ARG A 286 -6.68 20.67 -30.10
C ARG A 286 -6.05 19.44 -30.72
N ARG A 287 -4.75 19.27 -30.52
CA ARG A 287 -4.01 18.05 -30.87
C ARG A 287 -3.28 17.53 -29.65
N GLN A 288 -3.19 16.20 -29.57
CA GLN A 288 -2.76 15.50 -28.37
C GLN A 288 -1.91 14.31 -28.78
N ALA A 289 -0.71 14.18 -28.20
CA ALA A 289 0.09 12.97 -28.33
C ALA A 289 0.29 12.33 -26.96
N ALA A 290 0.02 11.04 -26.88
CA ALA A 290 0.27 10.25 -25.69
C ALA A 290 1.75 9.80 -25.65
N GLY A 291 2.32 9.80 -24.45
CA GLY A 291 3.65 9.22 -24.22
C GLY A 291 3.66 7.70 -24.43
N GLY A 292 4.78 7.17 -24.92
CA GLY A 292 5.00 5.72 -24.99
C GLY A 292 5.23 5.14 -23.60
N SER A 293 4.90 3.85 -23.42
CA SER A 293 5.22 3.16 -22.17
C SER A 293 6.68 2.66 -22.15
N GLY A 294 7.24 2.53 -20.96
CA GLY A 294 8.56 1.93 -20.79
C GLY A 294 8.58 0.43 -21.13
N GLY A 295 9.77 -0.07 -21.49
CA GLY A 295 9.97 -1.51 -21.67
C GLY A 295 9.84 -2.28 -20.36
N TYR A 296 9.69 -3.60 -20.44
CA TYR A 296 9.70 -4.51 -19.28
C TYR A 296 10.55 -5.75 -19.56
N ILE A 297 11.40 -6.10 -18.60
CA ILE A 297 12.08 -7.39 -18.56
C ILE A 297 11.97 -8.02 -17.17
N GLU A 298 11.81 -9.33 -17.16
CA GLU A 298 12.00 -10.19 -16.00
C GLU A 298 12.95 -11.31 -16.38
N GLY A 299 13.96 -11.53 -15.54
CA GLY A 299 15.00 -12.51 -15.83
C GLY A 299 15.77 -12.91 -14.60
N ASN A 300 16.59 -13.94 -14.77
CA ASN A 300 17.52 -14.43 -13.78
C ASN A 300 18.94 -13.99 -14.17
N VAL A 301 19.66 -13.41 -13.22
CA VAL A 301 21.05 -12.98 -13.37
C VAL A 301 21.87 -13.54 -12.23
N TYR A 302 23.08 -14.00 -12.52
CA TYR A 302 24.03 -14.37 -11.49
C TYR A 302 24.72 -13.10 -10.97
N LEU A 303 24.58 -12.82 -9.67
CA LEU A 303 25.27 -11.72 -9.02
C LEU A 303 26.29 -12.27 -8.02
N THR A 304 27.43 -11.60 -7.92
CA THR A 304 28.54 -12.01 -7.07
C THR A 304 28.49 -11.26 -5.74
N SER A 305 28.64 -12.00 -4.64
CA SER A 305 28.71 -11.43 -3.30
C SER A 305 29.80 -10.37 -3.20
N GLY A 306 29.50 -9.24 -2.55
CA GLY A 306 30.44 -8.15 -2.31
C GLY A 306 30.72 -7.26 -3.52
N VAL A 307 30.20 -7.58 -4.70
CA VAL A 307 30.31 -6.72 -5.89
C VAL A 307 29.19 -5.69 -5.89
N SER A 308 29.52 -4.40 -6.00
CA SER A 308 28.52 -3.33 -6.08
C SER A 308 28.02 -3.15 -7.52
N TYR A 309 26.71 -3.27 -7.70
CA TYR A 309 26.02 -3.03 -8.97
C TYR A 309 25.28 -1.70 -8.91
N SER A 310 25.49 -0.85 -9.93
CA SER A 310 24.70 0.38 -10.10
C SER A 310 23.29 0.00 -10.53
N VAL A 311 22.29 0.53 -9.84
CA VAL A 311 20.87 0.35 -10.12
C VAL A 311 20.24 1.71 -10.38
N VAL A 312 19.67 1.91 -11.56
CA VAL A 312 18.99 3.17 -11.92
C VAL A 312 17.52 2.91 -12.14
N VAL A 313 16.71 3.76 -11.51
CA VAL A 313 15.26 3.86 -11.76
C VAL A 313 15.03 5.09 -12.61
N GLY A 314 14.49 4.90 -13.82
CA GLY A 314 14.22 5.99 -14.74
C GLY A 314 13.15 6.96 -14.23
N SER A 315 13.33 8.26 -14.48
CA SER A 315 12.30 9.27 -14.24
C SER A 315 11.25 9.29 -15.34
N GLY A 316 9.99 9.51 -14.99
CA GLY A 316 8.94 9.80 -15.96
C GLY A 316 9.29 10.97 -16.87
N GLY A 317 8.89 10.89 -18.14
CA GLY A 317 9.04 12.00 -19.07
C GLY A 317 8.13 13.17 -18.69
N ALA A 318 8.67 14.39 -18.69
CA ALA A 318 7.90 15.59 -18.37
C ALA A 318 6.81 15.86 -19.42
N LYS A 319 5.64 16.29 -18.99
CA LYS A 319 4.58 16.74 -19.89
C LYS A 319 4.93 18.04 -20.58
N SER A 320 4.30 18.30 -21.73
CA SER A 320 4.42 19.57 -22.44
C SER A 320 3.05 20.13 -22.82
N VAL A 321 2.87 21.43 -22.58
CA VAL A 321 1.67 22.19 -22.94
C VAL A 321 2.12 23.48 -23.60
N LEU A 322 1.67 23.72 -24.83
CA LEU A 322 1.86 24.99 -25.52
C LEU A 322 0.52 25.60 -25.90
N TYR A 323 0.49 26.92 -25.86
CA TYR A 323 -0.61 27.75 -26.35
C TYR A 323 -0.12 28.52 -27.57
N ASP A 324 -0.90 28.50 -28.64
CA ASP A 324 -0.69 29.21 -29.90
C ASP A 324 0.51 28.73 -30.75
N ASP A 325 0.17 28.04 -31.85
CA ASP A 325 0.98 27.66 -33.02
C ASP A 325 2.45 27.28 -32.78
N GLY A 326 2.68 26.44 -31.76
CA GLY A 326 3.99 25.93 -31.35
C GLY A 326 4.03 24.41 -31.22
N THR A 327 5.20 23.82 -31.43
CA THR A 327 5.38 22.37 -31.36
C THR A 327 5.47 21.85 -29.92
N ALA A 328 4.40 21.22 -29.42
CA ALA A 328 4.40 20.59 -28.09
C ALA A 328 5.00 19.19 -28.18
N THR A 329 6.12 18.98 -27.49
CA THR A 329 6.82 17.67 -27.44
C THR A 329 6.99 17.25 -26.00
N GLY A 330 6.49 16.07 -25.63
CA GLY A 330 6.71 15.50 -24.29
C GLY A 330 8.20 15.17 -24.06
N GLY A 331 8.58 15.01 -22.81
CA GLY A 331 9.88 14.45 -22.43
C GLY A 331 9.91 12.94 -22.63
N ASN A 332 11.08 12.39 -22.97
CA ASN A 332 11.29 10.94 -22.96
C ASN A 332 11.32 10.41 -21.52
N GLY A 333 10.88 9.17 -21.33
CA GLY A 333 11.10 8.45 -20.08
C GLY A 333 12.59 8.10 -19.91
N GLY A 334 13.07 8.16 -18.68
CA GLY A 334 14.41 7.67 -18.32
C GLY A 334 14.51 6.15 -18.40
N ASN A 335 15.72 5.67 -18.71
CA ASN A 335 16.04 4.25 -18.70
C ASN A 335 16.12 3.70 -17.27
N SER A 336 15.80 2.43 -17.11
CA SER A 336 16.04 1.68 -15.86
C SER A 336 17.05 0.58 -16.13
N TYR A 337 18.04 0.38 -15.24
CA TYR A 337 19.07 -0.63 -15.45
C TYR A 337 19.68 -1.15 -14.16
N ILE A 338 20.30 -2.33 -14.24
CA ILE A 338 21.24 -2.87 -13.26
C ILE A 338 22.49 -3.36 -13.99
N GLY A 339 23.66 -2.81 -13.65
CA GLY A 339 24.90 -3.16 -14.36
C GLY A 339 24.80 -2.92 -15.87
N SER A 340 25.04 -3.96 -16.67
CA SER A 340 24.89 -3.94 -18.14
C SER A 340 23.46 -4.18 -18.64
N ILE A 341 22.52 -4.53 -17.76
CA ILE A 341 21.15 -4.92 -18.12
C ILE A 341 20.28 -3.66 -18.11
N ALA A 342 19.92 -3.15 -19.29
CA ALA A 342 19.19 -1.90 -19.42
C ALA A 342 17.87 -2.06 -20.17
N ILE A 343 16.87 -1.31 -19.72
CA ILE A 343 15.56 -1.19 -20.34
C ILE A 343 15.33 0.28 -20.66
N ALA A 344 15.03 0.55 -21.93
CA ALA A 344 14.77 1.91 -22.35
C ALA A 344 13.46 2.44 -21.77
N GLY A 345 13.45 3.73 -21.45
CA GLY A 345 12.22 4.45 -21.19
C GLY A 345 11.34 4.53 -22.45
N GLY A 346 10.06 4.83 -22.26
CA GLY A 346 9.14 5.13 -23.33
C GLY A 346 9.52 6.44 -24.03
N GLY A 347 9.39 6.44 -25.34
CA GLY A 347 9.52 7.65 -26.16
C GLY A 347 8.50 8.70 -25.77
N ASN A 348 8.87 9.95 -25.97
CA ASN A 348 7.99 11.10 -25.79
C ASN A 348 6.69 10.96 -26.58
N GLY A 349 5.59 11.52 -26.06
CA GLY A 349 4.43 11.79 -26.90
C GLY A 349 4.90 12.72 -28.01
N GLY A 350 4.91 12.22 -29.25
CA GLY A 350 5.63 12.83 -30.36
C GLY A 350 5.18 14.26 -30.68
N VAL A 351 5.67 14.74 -31.81
CA VAL A 351 5.47 16.12 -32.26
C VAL A 351 4.02 16.32 -32.69
N SER A 352 3.24 17.08 -31.90
CA SER A 352 2.01 17.69 -32.39
C SER A 352 2.39 18.85 -33.30
N THR A 353 2.12 18.74 -34.61
CA THR A 353 2.23 19.88 -35.53
C THR A 353 0.87 20.21 -36.10
N TRP A 354 0.64 21.49 -36.38
CA TRP A 354 -0.58 22.03 -36.99
C TRP A 354 -0.99 21.39 -38.32
N ASN A 355 -0.06 20.81 -39.09
CA ASN A 355 -0.34 20.19 -40.40
C ASN A 355 0.00 18.69 -40.48
N GLY A 356 0.38 18.04 -39.38
CA GLY A 356 0.76 16.61 -39.34
C GLY A 356 -0.10 15.77 -38.39
N SER A 357 -0.11 14.45 -38.60
CA SER A 357 -0.72 13.50 -37.65
C SER A 357 0.03 13.53 -36.32
N ALA A 358 -0.67 13.52 -35.19
CA ALA A 358 -0.03 13.27 -33.90
C ALA A 358 0.51 11.83 -33.89
N ILE A 359 1.78 11.64 -33.56
CA ILE A 359 2.41 10.32 -33.47
C ILE A 359 2.62 10.03 -31.99
N GLY A 360 2.03 8.95 -31.48
CA GLY A 360 2.29 8.51 -30.11
C GLY A 360 3.75 8.11 -29.90
N GLY A 361 4.22 8.19 -28.66
CA GLY A 361 5.59 7.83 -28.35
C GLY A 361 5.90 6.36 -28.63
N THR A 362 7.13 6.09 -29.09
CA THR A 362 7.63 4.73 -29.26
C THR A 362 7.70 4.02 -27.90
N GLY A 363 7.44 2.72 -27.86
CA GLY A 363 7.69 1.93 -26.66
C GLY A 363 9.18 1.80 -26.39
N GLY A 364 9.58 1.70 -25.12
CA GLY A 364 10.97 1.39 -24.78
C GLY A 364 11.42 0.05 -25.37
N THR A 365 12.61 0.04 -25.99
CA THR A 365 13.29 -1.17 -26.47
C THR A 365 14.19 -1.77 -25.41
N ASN A 366 14.34 -3.09 -25.43
CA ASN A 366 15.10 -3.82 -24.42
C ASN A 366 16.47 -4.20 -24.99
N THR A 367 17.55 -3.84 -24.30
CA THR A 367 18.91 -4.29 -24.63
C THR A 367 19.37 -5.25 -23.56
N THR A 368 19.55 -6.52 -23.92
CA THR A 368 19.96 -7.56 -22.98
C THR A 368 21.39 -7.98 -23.24
N ASP A 369 22.17 -8.07 -22.17
CA ASP A 369 23.44 -8.77 -22.14
C ASP A 369 23.18 -10.29 -22.17
N SER A 370 24.07 -11.04 -22.83
CA SER A 370 24.13 -12.51 -22.87
C SER A 370 24.18 -13.18 -21.49
N SER A 371 24.54 -12.44 -20.44
CA SER A 371 24.63 -12.90 -19.05
C SER A 371 23.28 -13.09 -18.33
N VAL A 372 22.15 -12.76 -18.98
CA VAL A 372 20.81 -12.84 -18.39
C VAL A 372 20.00 -13.99 -19.00
N THR A 373 19.52 -14.89 -18.15
CA THR A 373 18.48 -15.84 -18.56
C THR A 373 17.12 -15.15 -18.49
N ILE A 374 16.61 -14.74 -19.64
CA ILE A 374 15.34 -14.01 -19.75
C ILE A 374 14.16 -14.95 -19.46
N ILE A 375 13.29 -14.57 -18.52
CA ILE A 375 12.03 -15.27 -18.23
C ILE A 375 10.88 -14.64 -19.02
N SER A 376 10.84 -13.31 -19.06
CA SER A 376 9.85 -12.54 -19.83
C SER A 376 10.48 -11.25 -20.34
N ASN A 377 10.19 -10.90 -21.58
CA ASN A 377 10.67 -9.69 -22.22
C ASN A 377 9.50 -9.10 -23.03
N LYS A 378 9.02 -7.93 -22.63
CA LYS A 378 7.95 -7.20 -23.32
C LYS A 378 8.46 -5.81 -23.67
N SER A 379 8.39 -5.45 -24.94
CA SER A 379 8.58 -4.06 -25.37
C SER A 379 7.45 -3.18 -24.83
N GLY A 380 7.72 -1.89 -24.61
CA GLY A 380 6.69 -0.92 -24.28
C GLY A 380 5.58 -0.92 -25.35
N SER A 381 4.33 -0.77 -24.92
CA SER A 381 3.23 -0.42 -25.83
C SER A 381 3.39 1.01 -26.36
N LEU A 382 3.05 1.21 -27.64
CA LEU A 382 2.98 2.53 -28.27
C LEU A 382 1.89 3.36 -27.59
N GLY A 383 2.15 4.66 -27.43
CA GLY A 383 1.08 5.62 -27.10
C GLY A 383 0.07 5.66 -28.25
N GLN A 384 -1.24 5.72 -27.94
CA GLN A 384 -2.25 5.90 -28.98
C GLN A 384 -2.36 7.38 -29.35
N SER A 385 -2.41 7.69 -30.65
CA SER A 385 -2.75 9.02 -31.13
C SER A 385 -4.25 9.14 -31.38
N GLY A 386 -4.87 10.16 -30.77
CA GLY A 386 -6.27 10.50 -30.97
C GLY A 386 -6.45 11.77 -31.79
N SER A 387 -7.33 11.73 -32.78
CA SER A 387 -7.94 12.93 -33.38
C SER A 387 -9.32 13.09 -32.74
N ASN A 388 -9.68 14.27 -32.22
CA ASN A 388 -10.95 14.57 -31.52
C ASN A 388 -11.13 13.92 -30.13
N GLY A 389 -10.23 14.22 -29.18
CA GLY A 389 -10.67 14.46 -27.80
C GLY A 389 -10.06 13.60 -26.70
N GLN A 390 -9.51 12.42 -26.99
CA GLN A 390 -8.81 11.61 -25.97
C GLN A 390 -7.64 10.83 -26.58
N SER A 391 -6.42 11.12 -26.12
CA SER A 391 -5.23 10.30 -26.35
C SER A 391 -4.82 9.63 -25.03
N TYR A 392 -4.91 8.30 -24.97
CA TYR A 392 -4.48 7.53 -23.82
C TYR A 392 -2.99 7.19 -23.92
N GLY A 393 -2.28 7.41 -22.82
CA GLY A 393 -0.91 6.95 -22.58
C GLY A 393 -0.74 5.48 -22.92
N GLY A 394 0.45 5.10 -23.39
CA GLY A 394 0.79 3.68 -23.53
C GLY A 394 0.56 2.94 -22.20
N GLY A 395 -0.20 1.85 -22.26
CA GLY A 395 -0.47 1.00 -21.09
C GLY A 395 0.83 0.37 -20.57
N SER A 396 1.01 0.36 -19.25
CA SER A 396 2.16 -0.29 -18.62
C SER A 396 2.10 -1.81 -18.81
N ASN A 397 3.27 -2.41 -19.00
CA ASN A 397 3.45 -3.86 -18.99
C ASN A 397 3.52 -4.45 -17.57
N TYR A 398 3.61 -3.62 -16.53
CA TYR A 398 3.76 -4.03 -15.13
C TYR A 398 3.10 -3.04 -14.16
N GLY A 399 1.82 -3.29 -13.84
CA GLY A 399 1.06 -2.51 -12.86
C GLY A 399 0.97 -1.03 -13.23
N ARG A 400 1.41 -0.16 -12.31
CA ARG A 400 1.37 1.31 -12.48
C ARG A 400 2.69 1.94 -12.97
N TYR A 401 3.74 1.15 -13.18
CA TYR A 401 5.09 1.65 -13.42
C TYR A 401 5.34 1.81 -14.92
N GLY A 402 6.04 2.86 -15.33
CA GLY A 402 6.36 3.09 -16.74
C GLY A 402 5.15 3.40 -17.64
N ILE A 403 4.01 3.82 -17.07
CA ILE A 403 2.82 4.24 -17.84
C ILE A 403 3.15 5.50 -18.66
N GLY A 404 2.75 5.55 -19.92
CA GLY A 404 2.88 6.77 -20.73
C GLY A 404 1.95 7.89 -20.26
N GLY A 405 2.40 9.15 -20.33
CA GLY A 405 1.57 10.30 -19.98
C GLY A 405 0.37 10.45 -20.91
N ASN A 406 -0.80 10.78 -20.34
CA ASN A 406 -2.03 11.02 -21.09
C ASN A 406 -2.00 12.39 -21.78
N GLY A 407 -2.66 12.47 -22.94
CA GLY A 407 -2.83 13.70 -23.71
C GLY A 407 -4.16 14.42 -23.47
N ASN A 408 -4.95 14.07 -22.45
CA ASN A 408 -6.36 14.46 -22.38
C ASN A 408 -6.60 15.98 -22.30
N SER A 409 -7.62 16.42 -23.04
CA SER A 409 -8.11 17.79 -23.00
C SER A 409 -9.64 17.78 -23.01
N TYR A 410 -10.26 18.35 -21.98
CA TYR A 410 -11.71 18.47 -21.90
C TYR A 410 -12.20 19.54 -22.89
N THR A 411 -13.35 19.27 -23.52
CA THR A 411 -13.92 20.04 -24.64
C THR A 411 -14.27 21.50 -24.34
N ASP A 412 -14.19 21.95 -23.07
CA ASP A 412 -14.84 23.21 -22.66
C ASP A 412 -13.98 24.16 -21.79
N THR A 413 -12.71 23.84 -21.51
CA THR A 413 -11.88 24.75 -20.70
C THR A 413 -10.47 24.89 -21.25
N ARG A 414 -9.86 26.08 -21.09
CA ARG A 414 -8.46 26.37 -21.47
C ARG A 414 -7.43 25.50 -20.73
N PHE A 415 -7.86 24.54 -19.92
CA PHE A 415 -7.00 23.64 -19.16
C PHE A 415 -6.77 22.34 -19.93
N SER A 416 -5.51 22.09 -20.32
CA SER A 416 -5.07 20.75 -20.71
C SER A 416 -4.73 19.94 -19.47
N ASN A 417 -5.15 18.66 -19.44
CA ASN A 417 -4.81 17.73 -18.37
C ASN A 417 -3.80 16.70 -18.87
N THR A 418 -2.70 17.19 -19.44
CA THR A 418 -1.56 16.33 -19.74
C THR A 418 -0.92 15.88 -18.44
N THR A 419 -0.44 14.64 -18.45
CA THR A 419 0.27 14.05 -17.31
C THR A 419 1.71 13.74 -17.68
N ASP A 420 2.59 13.81 -16.69
CA ASP A 420 3.92 13.24 -16.81
C ASP A 420 3.83 11.73 -17.03
N GLY A 421 4.89 11.13 -17.57
CA GLY A 421 5.03 9.68 -17.59
C GLY A 421 5.21 9.11 -16.18
N GLY A 422 4.81 7.86 -15.99
CA GLY A 422 5.10 7.12 -14.76
C GLY A 422 6.59 6.78 -14.66
N ASN A 423 7.14 6.84 -13.45
CA ASN A 423 8.51 6.43 -13.18
C ASN A 423 8.75 4.94 -13.51
N GLY A 424 10.02 4.59 -13.73
CA GLY A 424 10.44 3.21 -13.86
C GLY A 424 10.32 2.43 -12.54
N TYR A 425 10.70 1.17 -12.58
CA TYR A 425 10.70 0.27 -11.44
C TYR A 425 11.85 -0.71 -11.54
N VAL A 426 12.53 -0.96 -10.43
CA VAL A 426 13.54 -2.02 -10.32
C VAL A 426 13.26 -2.87 -9.11
N TYR A 427 13.14 -4.17 -9.35
CA TYR A 427 13.06 -5.21 -8.34
C TYR A 427 14.19 -6.21 -8.52
N ILE A 428 14.82 -6.60 -7.43
CA ILE A 428 15.87 -7.63 -7.36
C ILE A 428 15.51 -8.53 -6.20
N SER A 429 15.62 -9.84 -6.36
CA SER A 429 15.43 -10.81 -5.27
C SER A 429 16.31 -12.03 -5.48
N PHE A 430 16.93 -12.51 -4.42
CA PHE A 430 17.69 -13.75 -4.45
C PHE A 430 16.77 -14.96 -4.66
N ILE A 431 17.17 -15.92 -5.49
CA ILE A 431 16.44 -17.16 -5.75
C ILE A 431 17.17 -18.35 -5.13
N SER A 432 18.44 -18.55 -5.48
CA SER A 432 19.22 -19.71 -5.06
C SER A 432 20.72 -19.45 -5.12
N GLN A 433 21.48 -20.17 -4.30
CA GLN A 433 22.90 -20.39 -4.57
C GLN A 433 22.97 -21.36 -5.76
N ASN A 434 23.96 -21.22 -6.64
CA ASN A 434 24.14 -22.14 -7.77
C ASN A 434 24.23 -23.60 -7.30
#